data_AF-A0A7Z9JMR9-F1
#
_entry.id   AF-A0A7Z9JMR9-F1
#
_cell.length_a   1.000
_cell.length_b   1.000
_cell.length_c   1.000
_cell.angle_alpha   90.00
_cell.angle_beta   90.00
_cell.angle_gamma   90.00
#
_symmetry.space_group_name_H-M   'P 1'
#
loop_
_entity.id
_entity.type
_entity.pdbx_description
1 polymer ?
#
loop_
_entity_poly.entity_id
_entity_poly.type
_entity_poly.pdbx_seq_one_letter_code
_entity_poly.pdbx_strand_id
1 'polypeptide(L)'
;MSRQFVVFMAIAVTLGAIAVPIPLQNESIVYRIPVTGEIELGLAPYIQRTVQEAAEVGAAALILDIDTPGGRVDAAETISDALTDSEVPVYALVNRRAYSAGALIALSTSRIYMRPGSVIGAATPVDGTGTKAPEKIVSAMRSQMRALAESHGLEPEVAAAMVDEDIEIDGIVEKGKLLTLTTEEAVAIGYAEEIEDLDALLRELGQESARVVTPDLNWAERLVRFFSSSLVSPFLLSLGFLGLLAEIRTPSFGLAGAVGITCLALFFGSNMIVGLAGLEDVLIVGAGLVLLGIEAFIVPGFGLFGVAGIVAILTGLYMSLLGNIPTMPDFTRAAWVLTTSALLLICSAWVLVRTLPSSSRLAESGIFLLARTASAIGYESAEVRSDLVGKSGTAITDLRPAGTALIGDERIDVVSESEWISAGTPVRVLSAEGYRHIVRSIAEQQEVEEA
;
A
#
# COMPACT_ATOMS: atom_id res chain seq x y z
N MET A 1 -16.93 60.92 -61.37
CA MET A 1 -16.08 60.96 -60.15
C MET A 1 -15.34 62.27 -60.14
N SER A 2 -15.48 63.08 -59.08
CA SER A 2 -14.77 64.36 -58.99
C SER A 2 -13.27 64.12 -58.84
N ARG A 3 -12.46 65.03 -59.38
CA ARG A 3 -10.98 64.96 -59.34
C ARG A 3 -10.44 64.82 -57.91
N GLN A 4 -11.19 65.35 -56.93
CA GLN A 4 -10.91 65.22 -55.49
C GLN A 4 -11.10 63.79 -54.97
N PHE A 5 -12.08 63.05 -55.50
CA PHE A 5 -12.33 61.65 -55.12
C PHE A 5 -11.21 60.72 -55.58
N VAL A 6 -10.63 60.98 -56.76
CA VAL A 6 -9.48 60.21 -57.29
C VAL A 6 -8.21 60.46 -56.48
N VAL A 7 -7.98 61.70 -56.02
CA VAL A 7 -6.82 62.04 -55.17
C VAL A 7 -6.99 61.43 -53.77
N PHE A 8 -8.19 61.44 -53.20
CA PHE A 8 -8.45 60.81 -51.90
C PHE A 8 -8.26 59.29 -51.97
N MET A 9 -8.70 58.66 -53.06
CA MET A 9 -8.51 57.22 -53.29
C MET A 9 -7.04 56.86 -53.54
N ALA A 10 -6.29 57.72 -54.25
CA ALA A 10 -4.85 57.53 -54.45
C ALA A 10 -4.07 57.64 -53.14
N ILE A 11 -4.40 58.62 -52.28
CA ILE A 11 -3.77 58.79 -50.95
C ILE A 11 -4.09 57.60 -50.04
N ALA A 12 -5.34 57.14 -50.03
CA ALA A 12 -5.76 55.96 -49.25
C ALA A 12 -5.07 54.66 -49.71
N VAL A 13 -4.84 54.51 -51.02
CA VAL A 13 -4.10 53.36 -51.58
C VAL A 13 -2.60 53.45 -51.27
N THR A 14 -2.00 54.65 -51.23
CA THR A 14 -0.59 54.80 -50.82
C THR A 14 -0.37 54.68 -49.31
N LEU A 15 -1.34 55.04 -48.46
CA LEU A 15 -1.26 54.82 -47.01
C LEU A 15 -1.57 53.37 -46.60
N GLY A 16 -2.35 52.64 -47.40
CA GLY A 16 -2.64 51.22 -47.15
C GLY A 16 -1.51 50.25 -47.48
N ALA A 17 -0.43 50.71 -48.13
CA ALA A 17 0.67 49.86 -48.63
C ALA A 17 1.90 49.78 -47.70
N ILE A 18 1.87 50.44 -46.53
CA ILE A 18 2.90 50.31 -45.50
C ILE A 18 2.32 49.51 -44.32
N ALA A 19 1.75 48.34 -44.60
CA ALA A 19 1.63 47.32 -43.57
C ALA A 19 3.01 46.66 -43.45
N VAL A 20 3.84 47.18 -42.53
CA VAL A 20 5.04 46.46 -42.11
C VAL A 20 4.56 45.10 -41.60
N PRO A 21 4.99 43.97 -42.18
CA PRO A 21 4.68 42.68 -41.60
C PRO A 21 5.30 42.67 -40.21
N ILE A 22 4.47 42.80 -39.18
CA ILE A 22 4.88 42.54 -37.81
C ILE A 22 5.26 41.05 -37.84
N PRO A 23 6.53 40.68 -37.61
CA PRO A 23 6.85 39.27 -37.46
C PRO A 23 5.96 38.75 -36.34
N LEU A 24 5.15 37.73 -36.64
CA LEU A 24 4.56 36.90 -35.60
C LEU A 24 5.74 36.40 -34.77
N GLN A 25 6.02 37.04 -33.63
CA GLN A 25 6.91 36.48 -32.64
C GLN A 25 6.25 35.16 -32.26
N ASN A 26 6.85 34.06 -32.72
CA ASN A 26 6.49 32.75 -32.24
C ASN A 26 6.92 32.76 -30.78
N GLU A 27 5.97 33.02 -29.89
CA GLU A 27 6.19 33.17 -28.45
C GLU A 27 6.85 31.87 -27.97
N SER A 28 8.12 31.95 -27.58
CA SER A 28 8.85 30.78 -27.10
C SER A 28 8.19 30.26 -25.83
N ILE A 29 8.24 28.94 -25.63
CA ILE A 29 7.63 28.32 -24.44
C ILE A 29 8.75 27.97 -23.47
N VAL A 30 8.58 28.36 -22.21
CA VAL A 30 9.47 27.96 -21.12
C VAL A 30 8.67 27.18 -20.10
N TYR A 31 9.15 26.01 -19.73
CA TYR A 31 8.51 25.18 -18.72
C TYR A 31 9.03 25.53 -17.33
N ARG A 32 8.15 25.79 -16.38
CA ARG A 32 8.49 25.91 -14.96
C ARG A 32 8.04 24.67 -14.23
N ILE A 33 8.98 23.94 -13.63
CA ILE A 33 8.72 22.71 -12.89
C ILE A 33 8.94 22.96 -11.40
N PRO A 34 7.89 22.94 -10.56
CA PRO A 34 8.05 23.11 -9.13
C PRO A 34 8.64 21.84 -8.47
N VAL A 35 9.77 22.01 -7.79
CA VAL A 35 10.42 21.00 -6.94
C VAL A 35 10.36 21.51 -5.50
N THR A 36 9.15 21.46 -4.91
CA THR A 36 8.87 22.03 -3.58
C THR A 36 8.51 20.94 -2.57
N GLY A 37 9.08 21.04 -1.37
CA GLY A 37 8.85 20.06 -0.30
C GLY A 37 9.71 18.81 -0.46
N GLU A 38 9.30 17.71 0.16
CA GLU A 38 10.04 16.45 0.15
C GLU A 38 10.05 15.82 -1.26
N ILE A 39 11.21 15.31 -1.69
CA ILE A 39 11.35 14.57 -2.94
C ILE A 39 10.77 13.17 -2.75
N GLU A 40 9.52 12.99 -3.19
CA GLU A 40 8.83 11.70 -3.21
C GLU A 40 8.91 11.03 -4.60
N LEU A 41 8.71 9.72 -4.64
CA LEU A 41 8.77 8.96 -5.90
C LEU A 41 7.69 9.34 -6.91
N GLY A 42 6.58 9.97 -6.47
CA GLY A 42 5.58 10.52 -7.39
C GLY A 42 6.02 11.81 -8.09
N LEU A 43 7.15 12.42 -7.71
CA LEU A 43 7.74 13.57 -8.40
C LEU A 43 8.52 13.15 -9.65
N ALA A 44 9.20 12.00 -9.61
CA ALA A 44 9.99 11.49 -10.73
C ALA A 44 9.19 11.32 -12.03
N PRO A 45 8.04 10.60 -12.06
CA PRO A 45 7.26 10.44 -13.30
C PRO A 45 6.66 11.75 -13.80
N TYR A 46 6.34 12.68 -12.89
CA TYR A 46 5.87 14.03 -13.26
C TYR A 46 6.97 14.81 -14.00
N ILE A 47 8.20 14.79 -13.50
CA ILE A 47 9.34 15.46 -14.14
C ILE A 47 9.69 14.78 -15.46
N GLN A 48 9.76 13.45 -15.50
CA GLN A 48 10.01 12.69 -16.74
C GLN A 48 9.01 13.04 -17.85
N ARG A 49 7.70 13.00 -17.52
CA ARG A 49 6.66 13.42 -18.47
C ARG A 49 6.85 14.86 -18.91
N THR A 50 7.14 15.77 -17.97
CA THR A 50 7.27 17.19 -18.30
C THR A 50 8.48 17.48 -19.19
N VAL A 51 9.61 16.81 -18.96
CA VAL A 51 10.80 16.90 -19.81
C VAL A 51 10.46 16.42 -21.22
N GLN A 52 9.77 15.28 -21.35
CA GLN A 52 9.34 14.76 -22.63
C GLN A 52 8.36 15.70 -23.35
N GLU A 53 7.34 16.21 -22.65
CA GLU A 53 6.37 17.17 -23.20
C GLU A 53 7.06 18.45 -23.69
N ALA A 54 8.02 18.97 -22.92
CA ALA A 54 8.80 20.15 -23.29
C ALA A 54 9.62 19.92 -24.56
N ALA A 55 10.22 18.73 -24.71
CA ALA A 55 10.94 18.35 -25.93
C ALA A 55 10.00 18.24 -27.14
N GLU A 56 8.84 17.59 -26.98
CA GLU A 56 7.84 17.40 -28.04
C GLU A 56 7.30 18.73 -28.60
N VAL A 57 7.11 19.74 -27.74
CA VAL A 57 6.65 21.07 -28.17
C VAL A 57 7.79 22.01 -28.58
N GLY A 58 9.05 21.56 -28.51
CA GLY A 58 10.22 22.38 -28.82
C GLY A 58 10.37 23.59 -27.89
N ALA A 59 10.16 23.38 -26.58
CA ALA A 59 10.34 24.40 -25.56
C ALA A 59 11.76 24.98 -25.61
N ALA A 60 11.89 26.26 -25.29
CA ALA A 60 13.17 26.95 -25.27
C ALA A 60 14.03 26.58 -24.06
N ALA A 61 13.39 26.31 -22.92
CA ALA A 61 14.05 25.92 -21.68
C ALA A 61 13.09 25.23 -20.69
N LEU A 62 13.66 24.44 -19.78
CA LEU A 62 13.03 23.99 -18.54
C LEU A 62 13.70 24.70 -17.35
N ILE A 63 12.90 25.24 -16.44
CA ILE A 63 13.36 25.85 -15.19
C ILE A 63 12.81 25.03 -14.03
N LEU A 64 13.70 24.38 -13.27
CA LEU A 64 13.35 23.72 -12.02
C LEU A 64 13.32 24.75 -10.90
N ASP A 65 12.15 25.02 -10.34
CA ASP A 65 11.98 25.93 -9.20
C ASP A 65 12.09 25.14 -7.89
N ILE A 66 13.27 25.18 -7.28
CA ILE A 66 13.70 24.28 -6.20
C ILE A 66 13.56 24.95 -4.82
N ASP A 67 12.74 24.37 -3.96
CA ASP A 67 12.69 24.62 -2.50
C ASP A 67 12.42 23.29 -1.78
N THR A 68 13.47 22.53 -1.55
CA THR A 68 13.39 21.18 -0.97
C THR A 68 14.41 20.97 0.15
N PRO A 69 14.00 20.30 1.26
CA PRO A 69 14.93 19.79 2.26
C PRO A 69 15.62 18.49 1.82
N GLY A 70 15.28 17.94 0.66
CA GLY A 70 15.68 16.61 0.22
C GLY A 70 14.52 15.63 0.18
N GLY A 71 14.85 14.35 0.21
CA GLY A 71 13.87 13.27 0.18
C GLY A 71 14.56 11.98 -0.24
N ARG A 72 13.87 11.17 -1.03
CA ARG A 72 14.38 9.87 -1.42
C ARG A 72 15.49 9.96 -2.47
N VAL A 73 16.55 9.17 -2.26
CA VAL A 73 17.70 9.10 -3.17
C VAL A 73 17.31 8.49 -4.51
N ASP A 74 16.54 7.40 -4.52
CA ASP A 74 16.11 6.72 -5.76
C ASP A 74 15.22 7.60 -6.66
N ALA A 75 14.32 8.37 -6.06
CA ALA A 75 13.53 9.38 -6.77
C ALA A 75 14.43 10.47 -7.38
N ALA A 76 15.44 10.93 -6.63
CA ALA A 76 16.37 11.95 -7.08
C ALA A 76 17.30 11.47 -8.19
N GLU A 77 17.76 10.23 -8.14
CA GLU A 77 18.52 9.57 -9.21
C GLU A 77 17.68 9.47 -10.49
N THR A 78 16.42 9.00 -10.38
CA THR A 78 15.51 8.92 -11.53
C THR A 78 15.24 10.29 -12.15
N ILE A 79 15.13 11.33 -11.32
CA ILE A 79 15.00 12.71 -11.78
C ILE A 79 16.30 13.16 -12.46
N SER A 80 17.46 12.92 -11.82
CA SER A 80 18.79 13.26 -12.35
C SER A 80 19.01 12.69 -13.75
N ASP A 81 18.70 11.41 -13.96
CA ASP A 81 18.78 10.75 -15.27
C ASP A 81 17.88 11.44 -16.30
N ALA A 82 16.62 11.71 -15.94
CA ALA A 82 15.67 12.36 -16.84
C ALA A 82 16.09 13.78 -17.25
N LEU A 83 16.76 14.53 -16.36
CA LEU A 83 17.25 15.87 -16.65
C LEU A 83 18.51 15.82 -17.51
N THR A 84 19.40 14.88 -17.25
CA THR A 84 20.66 14.69 -17.99
C THR A 84 20.40 14.23 -19.43
N ASP A 85 19.37 13.41 -19.63
CA ASP A 85 18.93 12.93 -20.95
C ASP A 85 18.05 13.93 -21.72
N SER A 86 17.76 15.11 -21.16
CA SER A 86 16.87 16.10 -21.77
C SER A 86 17.46 16.71 -23.05
N GLU A 87 16.67 16.73 -24.12
CA GLU A 87 17.00 17.44 -25.38
C GLU A 87 16.82 18.96 -25.27
N VAL A 88 16.08 19.43 -24.26
CA VAL A 88 15.83 20.85 -23.98
C VAL A 88 16.74 21.30 -22.83
N PRO A 89 17.36 22.50 -22.91
CA PRO A 89 18.18 23.02 -21.82
C PRO A 89 17.42 23.11 -20.49
N VAL A 90 18.01 22.57 -19.43
CA VAL A 90 17.43 22.58 -18.08
C VAL A 90 18.27 23.47 -17.17
N TYR A 91 17.60 24.35 -16.43
CA TYR A 91 18.21 25.27 -15.45
C TYR A 91 17.60 25.07 -14.07
N ALA A 92 18.42 25.02 -13.04
CA ALA A 92 17.95 25.06 -11.66
C ALA A 92 17.78 26.51 -11.21
N LEU A 93 16.63 26.85 -10.63
CA LEU A 93 16.38 28.06 -9.87
C LEU A 93 16.18 27.66 -8.39
N VAL A 94 17.24 27.77 -7.59
CA VAL A 94 17.17 27.53 -6.15
C VAL A 94 16.51 28.73 -5.49
N ASN A 95 15.23 28.57 -5.16
CA ASN A 95 14.40 29.65 -4.64
C ASN A 95 14.68 29.91 -3.15
N ARG A 96 14.85 28.84 -2.37
CA ARG A 96 15.26 28.92 -0.97
C ARG A 96 16.29 27.86 -0.59
N ARG A 97 16.02 26.60 -0.94
CA ARG A 97 16.82 25.45 -0.47
C ARG A 97 16.91 24.37 -1.53
N ALA A 98 18.12 23.86 -1.73
CA ALA A 98 18.40 22.65 -2.48
C ALA A 98 19.30 21.74 -1.62
N TYR A 99 18.72 21.18 -0.56
CA TYR A 99 19.44 20.29 0.36
C TYR A 99 19.35 18.83 -0.07
N SER A 100 20.35 18.04 0.32
CA SER A 100 20.33 16.59 0.17
C SER A 100 20.09 16.18 -1.30
N ALA A 101 19.08 15.34 -1.56
CA ALA A 101 18.61 15.00 -2.90
C ALA A 101 18.32 16.21 -3.82
N GLY A 102 17.97 17.37 -3.26
CA GLY A 102 17.81 18.61 -4.02
C GLY A 102 19.11 19.15 -4.62
N ALA A 103 20.25 18.95 -3.94
CA ALA A 103 21.55 19.34 -4.46
C ALA A 103 21.96 18.47 -5.66
N LEU A 104 21.67 17.16 -5.61
CA LEU A 104 21.86 16.24 -6.73
C LEU A 104 21.03 16.68 -7.95
N ILE A 105 19.73 16.96 -7.74
CA ILE A 105 18.83 17.42 -8.81
C ILE A 105 19.33 18.74 -9.41
N ALA A 106 19.73 19.71 -8.58
CA ALA A 106 20.26 20.98 -9.06
C ALA A 106 21.55 20.80 -9.90
N LEU A 107 22.47 19.94 -9.44
CA LEU A 107 23.70 19.61 -10.17
C LEU A 107 23.48 18.81 -11.45
N SER A 108 22.29 18.24 -11.65
CA SER A 108 21.93 17.54 -12.90
C SER A 108 21.43 18.50 -13.98
N THR A 109 21.44 19.81 -13.70
CA THR A 109 21.00 20.85 -14.64
C THR A 109 22.20 21.54 -15.28
N SER A 110 21.99 22.14 -16.46
CA SER A 110 23.06 22.79 -17.21
C SER A 110 23.68 23.99 -16.50
N ARG A 111 22.89 24.73 -15.71
CA ARG A 111 23.36 25.81 -14.83
C ARG A 111 22.45 25.95 -13.61
N ILE A 112 23.06 26.41 -12.52
CA ILE A 112 22.39 26.67 -11.24
C ILE A 112 22.28 28.18 -11.04
N TYR A 113 21.07 28.66 -10.88
CA TYR A 113 20.75 30.01 -10.45
C TYR A 113 20.21 29.99 -9.03
N MET A 114 20.67 30.92 -8.20
CA MET A 114 20.34 30.98 -6.77
C MET A 114 19.74 32.33 -6.43
N ARG A 115 18.61 32.34 -5.71
CA ARG A 115 18.05 33.59 -5.18
C ARG A 115 18.84 34.10 -3.99
N PRO A 116 18.89 35.42 -3.71
CA PRO A 116 19.54 35.94 -2.53
C PRO A 116 19.07 35.25 -1.24
N GLY A 117 20.01 34.79 -0.41
CA GLY A 117 19.72 34.08 0.85
C GLY A 117 19.25 32.62 0.67
N SER A 118 19.46 32.03 -0.50
CA SER A 118 19.24 30.60 -0.74
C SER A 118 20.47 29.77 -0.42
N VAL A 119 20.26 28.45 -0.32
CA VAL A 119 21.30 27.50 0.13
C VAL A 119 21.25 26.20 -0.67
N ILE A 120 22.41 25.63 -1.00
CA ILE A 120 22.59 24.34 -1.69
C ILE A 120 23.66 23.48 -1.00
N GLY A 121 23.49 22.15 -0.98
CA GLY A 121 24.49 21.21 -0.45
C GLY A 121 23.92 20.24 0.60
N ALA A 122 24.73 19.87 1.60
CA ALA A 122 24.36 18.87 2.62
C ALA A 122 23.78 17.58 2.00
N ALA A 123 24.54 16.99 1.08
CA ALA A 123 24.14 15.91 0.18
C ALA A 123 24.46 14.49 0.68
N THR A 124 24.94 14.34 1.92
CA THR A 124 25.21 13.02 2.50
C THR A 124 23.94 12.17 2.56
N PRO A 125 23.94 10.96 1.97
CA PRO A 125 22.85 10.02 2.18
C PRO A 125 22.74 9.66 3.65
N VAL A 126 21.59 9.92 4.24
CA VAL A 126 21.26 9.54 5.60
C VAL A 126 20.13 8.54 5.61
N ASP A 127 20.06 7.84 6.72
CA ASP A 127 19.02 6.88 7.00
C ASP A 127 17.80 7.56 7.67
N GLY A 128 16.73 6.83 7.99
CA GLY A 128 15.46 7.44 8.42
C GLY A 128 15.50 8.00 9.83
N THR A 129 16.59 7.72 10.53
CA THR A 129 16.92 8.27 11.85
C THR A 129 17.84 9.49 11.74
N GLY A 130 18.28 9.84 10.54
CA GLY A 130 19.26 10.88 10.27
C GLY A 130 20.71 10.41 10.41
N THR A 131 20.96 9.10 10.51
CA THR A 131 22.31 8.55 10.64
C THR A 131 22.95 8.39 9.26
N LYS A 132 24.25 8.72 9.11
CA LYS A 132 25.01 8.55 7.85
C LYS A 132 24.87 7.13 7.29
N ALA A 133 24.56 7.02 6.01
CA ALA A 133 24.45 5.73 5.33
C ALA A 133 25.82 5.00 5.27
N PRO A 134 25.84 3.68 5.03
CA PRO A 134 27.08 2.94 4.85
C PRO A 134 27.99 3.54 3.77
N GLU A 135 29.31 3.43 3.95
CA GLU A 135 30.31 4.00 3.03
C GLU A 135 30.09 3.62 1.56
N LYS A 136 29.54 2.43 1.28
CA LYS A 136 29.19 2.03 -0.09
C LYS A 136 28.21 3.00 -0.76
N ILE A 137 27.18 3.46 -0.03
CA ILE A 137 26.15 4.38 -0.53
C ILE A 137 26.71 5.80 -0.61
N VAL A 138 27.44 6.24 0.41
CA VAL A 138 28.09 7.56 0.45
C VAL A 138 29.09 7.71 -0.69
N SER A 139 29.94 6.71 -0.90
CA SER A 139 30.94 6.70 -1.97
C SER A 139 30.31 6.69 -3.37
N ALA A 140 29.19 5.98 -3.56
CA ALA A 140 28.43 6.00 -4.81
C ALA A 140 27.85 7.39 -5.10
N MET A 141 27.17 8.00 -4.12
CA MET A 141 26.63 9.36 -4.23
C MET A 141 27.72 10.39 -4.50
N ARG A 142 28.85 10.30 -3.77
CA ARG A 142 30.02 11.16 -3.97
C ARG A 142 30.56 11.06 -5.41
N SER A 143 30.64 9.84 -5.94
CA SER A 143 31.11 9.61 -7.31
C SER A 143 30.13 10.16 -8.35
N GLN A 144 28.82 10.01 -8.13
CA GLN A 144 27.79 10.54 -9.00
C GLN A 144 27.79 12.08 -9.04
N MET A 145 27.82 12.73 -7.88
CA MET A 145 27.85 14.20 -7.83
C MET A 145 29.14 14.79 -8.42
N ARG A 146 30.29 14.11 -8.26
CA ARG A 146 31.53 14.45 -8.97
C ARG A 146 31.36 14.37 -10.48
N ALA A 147 30.83 13.26 -10.98
CA ALA A 147 30.64 13.05 -12.42
C ALA A 147 29.70 14.10 -13.04
N LEU A 148 28.62 14.48 -12.33
CA LEU A 148 27.72 15.54 -12.78
C LEU A 148 28.44 16.89 -12.82
N ALA A 149 29.19 17.24 -11.77
CA ALA A 149 30.00 18.45 -11.75
C ALA A 149 31.01 18.49 -12.91
N GLU A 150 31.75 17.39 -13.16
CA GLU A 150 32.67 17.26 -14.29
C GLU A 150 31.97 17.48 -15.63
N SER A 151 30.78 16.91 -15.82
CA SER A 151 30.02 17.02 -17.07
C SER A 151 29.55 18.45 -17.38
N HIS A 152 29.39 19.28 -16.34
CA HIS A 152 28.98 20.68 -16.45
C HIS A 152 30.15 21.68 -16.29
N GLY A 153 31.39 21.18 -16.17
CA GLY A 153 32.58 22.03 -16.02
C GLY A 153 32.71 22.71 -14.66
N LEU A 154 32.09 22.15 -13.62
CA LEU A 154 32.20 22.58 -12.23
C LEU A 154 33.32 21.81 -11.51
N GLU A 155 33.89 22.40 -10.44
CA GLU A 155 35.00 21.81 -9.68
C GLU A 155 34.57 20.55 -8.89
N PRO A 156 34.92 19.33 -9.31
CA PRO A 156 34.28 18.11 -8.82
C PRO A 156 34.41 17.88 -7.31
N GLU A 157 35.51 18.34 -6.70
CA GLU A 157 35.74 18.19 -5.27
C GLU A 157 34.73 19.00 -4.44
N VAL A 158 34.23 20.13 -4.93
CA VAL A 158 33.17 20.91 -4.24
C VAL A 158 31.88 20.10 -4.16
N ALA A 159 31.47 19.47 -5.27
CA ALA A 159 30.31 18.58 -5.27
C ALA A 159 30.54 17.33 -4.38
N ALA A 160 31.76 16.79 -4.36
CA ALA A 160 32.13 15.69 -3.48
C ALA A 160 32.02 16.05 -1.99
N ALA A 161 32.48 17.26 -1.62
CA ALA A 161 32.45 17.76 -0.25
C ALA A 161 31.03 18.08 0.25
N MET A 162 30.05 18.25 -0.65
CA MET A 162 28.64 18.29 -0.26
C MET A 162 28.18 16.94 0.29
N VAL A 163 28.78 15.83 -0.16
CA VAL A 163 28.40 14.45 0.22
C VAL A 163 29.22 13.93 1.39
N ASP A 164 30.53 14.20 1.40
CA ASP A 164 31.44 13.59 2.34
C ASP A 164 32.22 14.63 3.15
N GLU A 165 31.98 14.61 4.46
CA GLU A 165 32.59 15.51 5.44
C GLU A 165 34.11 15.32 5.60
N ASP A 166 34.65 14.20 5.13
CA ASP A 166 36.10 13.94 5.17
C ASP A 166 36.90 14.73 4.12
N ILE A 167 36.22 15.34 3.14
CA ILE A 167 36.83 16.15 2.10
C ILE A 167 37.04 17.58 2.60
N GLU A 168 38.28 18.03 2.50
CA GLU A 168 38.70 19.37 2.89
C GLU A 168 39.05 20.16 1.64
N ILE A 169 38.55 21.38 1.55
CA ILE A 169 38.87 22.32 0.46
C ILE A 169 39.31 23.63 1.11
N ASP A 170 40.56 24.01 0.87
CA ASP A 170 41.17 25.19 1.49
C ASP A 170 40.34 26.45 1.23
N GLY A 171 40.01 27.17 2.31
CA GLY A 171 39.17 28.37 2.27
C GLY A 171 37.67 28.14 2.01
N ILE A 172 37.20 26.90 1.84
CA ILE A 172 35.80 26.58 1.54
C ILE A 172 35.18 25.70 2.63
N VAL A 173 35.79 24.56 2.96
CA VAL A 173 35.27 23.65 3.99
C VAL A 173 36.40 22.94 4.72
N GLU A 174 36.31 22.94 6.05
CA GLU A 174 37.22 22.22 6.93
C GLU A 174 36.86 20.74 7.02
N LYS A 175 37.87 19.89 7.21
CA LYS A 175 37.67 18.46 7.45
C LYS A 175 36.72 18.20 8.63
N GLY A 176 35.78 17.27 8.43
CA GLY A 176 34.77 16.87 9.40
C GLY A 176 33.49 17.72 9.35
N LYS A 177 33.34 18.59 8.35
CA LYS A 177 32.11 19.38 8.12
C LYS A 177 31.58 19.11 6.72
N LEU A 178 30.27 19.02 6.59
CA LEU A 178 29.62 18.93 5.28
C LEU A 178 29.58 20.31 4.61
N LEU A 179 29.88 20.34 3.32
CA LEU A 179 29.78 21.57 2.55
C LEU A 179 28.31 21.91 2.27
N THR A 180 27.95 23.12 2.64
CA THR A 180 26.69 23.77 2.30
C THR A 180 27.04 25.19 1.89
N LEU A 181 26.60 25.61 0.71
CA LEU A 181 26.92 26.91 0.14
C LEU A 181 25.70 27.81 0.21
N THR A 182 25.89 28.99 0.77
CA THR A 182 25.00 30.13 0.55
C THR A 182 25.12 30.62 -0.90
N THR A 183 24.18 31.47 -1.32
CA THR A 183 24.23 32.14 -2.63
C THR A 183 25.57 32.82 -2.89
N GLU A 184 26.07 33.62 -1.93
CA GLU A 184 27.32 34.37 -2.08
C GLU A 184 28.53 33.44 -2.24
N GLU A 185 28.60 32.37 -1.43
CA GLU A 185 29.69 31.39 -1.50
C GLU A 185 29.66 30.60 -2.82
N ALA A 186 28.48 30.15 -3.25
CA ALA A 186 28.32 29.43 -4.51
C ALA A 186 28.71 30.29 -5.72
N VAL A 187 28.35 31.57 -5.71
CA VAL A 187 28.74 32.53 -6.76
C VAL A 187 30.24 32.80 -6.73
N ALA A 188 30.83 32.98 -5.54
CA ALA A 188 32.25 33.27 -5.39
C ALA A 188 33.16 32.16 -5.96
N ILE A 189 32.71 30.90 -5.91
CA ILE A 189 33.45 29.75 -6.44
C ILE A 189 32.99 29.32 -7.85
N GLY A 190 32.07 30.08 -8.47
CA GLY A 190 31.57 29.80 -9.82
C GLY A 190 30.63 28.59 -9.94
N TYR A 191 30.01 28.18 -8.84
CA TYR A 191 29.06 27.07 -8.78
C TYR A 191 27.63 27.47 -9.15
N ALA A 192 27.28 28.74 -8.96
CA ALA A 192 25.97 29.27 -9.28
C ALA A 192 26.05 30.75 -9.71
N GLU A 193 24.98 31.24 -10.31
CA GLU A 193 24.76 32.65 -10.59
C GLU A 193 23.64 33.19 -9.71
N GLU A 194 23.80 34.41 -9.16
CA GLU A 194 22.76 35.03 -8.34
C GLU A 194 21.66 35.64 -9.23
N ILE A 195 20.40 35.39 -8.89
CA ILE A 195 19.25 35.95 -9.62
C ILE A 195 18.12 36.34 -8.66
N GLU A 196 17.49 37.51 -8.85
CA GLU A 196 16.50 38.02 -7.90
C GLU A 196 15.21 37.18 -7.87
N ASP A 197 14.73 36.77 -9.05
CA ASP A 197 13.49 36.04 -9.26
C ASP A 197 13.43 35.35 -10.64
N LEU A 198 12.31 34.70 -10.92
CA LEU A 198 12.06 34.01 -12.19
C LEU A 198 12.06 34.97 -13.38
N ASP A 199 11.53 36.19 -13.23
CA ASP A 199 11.45 37.16 -14.32
C ASP A 199 12.86 37.65 -14.68
N ALA A 200 13.73 37.87 -13.70
CA ALA A 200 15.15 38.14 -13.92
C ALA A 200 15.85 36.96 -14.63
N LEU A 201 15.57 35.72 -14.24
CA LEU A 201 16.13 34.54 -14.92
C LEU A 201 15.68 34.45 -16.39
N LEU A 202 14.40 34.69 -16.67
CA LEU A 202 13.90 34.71 -18.05
C LEU A 202 14.60 35.79 -18.89
N ARG A 203 14.92 36.94 -18.30
CA ARG A 203 15.73 37.98 -18.97
C ARG A 203 17.15 37.54 -19.26
N GLU A 204 17.81 36.92 -18.30
CA GLU A 204 19.16 36.37 -18.46
C GLU A 204 19.22 35.33 -19.60
N LEU A 205 18.17 34.50 -19.73
CA LEU A 205 18.06 33.49 -20.78
C LEU A 205 17.57 34.04 -22.13
N GLY A 206 17.29 35.35 -22.25
CA GLY A 206 16.74 35.96 -23.46
C GLY A 206 15.29 35.52 -23.77
N GLN A 207 14.54 35.12 -22.75
CA GLN A 207 13.17 34.57 -22.80
C GLN A 207 12.14 35.50 -22.15
N GLU A 208 12.34 36.83 -22.20
CA GLU A 208 11.45 37.82 -21.53
C GLU A 208 10.00 37.77 -22.01
N SER A 209 9.83 37.45 -23.30
CA SER A 209 8.52 37.34 -23.95
C SER A 209 8.04 35.89 -24.03
N ALA A 210 8.70 34.96 -23.34
CA ALA A 210 8.32 33.55 -23.39
C ALA A 210 7.05 33.31 -22.58
N ARG A 211 6.19 32.45 -23.09
CA ARG A 211 5.05 31.95 -22.35
C ARG A 211 5.52 30.90 -21.35
N VAL A 212 5.50 31.26 -20.08
CA VAL A 212 5.80 30.32 -18.99
C VAL A 212 4.63 29.36 -18.78
N VAL A 213 4.90 28.07 -18.91
CA VAL A 213 3.94 27.00 -18.68
C VAL A 213 4.38 26.22 -17.45
N THR A 214 3.50 26.15 -16.45
CA THR A 214 3.67 25.26 -15.29
C THR A 214 2.72 24.08 -15.48
N PRO A 215 3.20 22.89 -15.90
CA PRO A 215 2.32 21.77 -16.11
C PRO A 215 1.70 21.29 -14.79
N ASP A 216 0.40 21.09 -14.81
CA ASP A 216 -0.32 20.48 -13.70
C ASP A 216 -0.04 18.99 -13.60
N LEU A 217 -0.18 18.44 -12.39
CA LEU A 217 -0.26 16.99 -12.20
C LEU A 217 -1.51 16.45 -12.91
N ASN A 218 -1.32 15.43 -13.74
CA ASN A 218 -2.44 14.75 -14.38
C ASN A 218 -3.23 13.91 -13.34
N TRP A 219 -4.44 13.48 -13.70
CA TRP A 219 -5.31 12.77 -12.75
C TRP A 219 -4.70 11.44 -12.27
N ALA A 220 -3.93 10.76 -13.12
CA ALA A 220 -3.26 9.51 -12.79
C ALA A 220 -2.11 9.73 -11.80
N GLU A 221 -1.29 10.75 -11.99
CA GLU A 221 -0.21 11.17 -11.08
C GLU A 221 -0.76 11.57 -9.71
N ARG A 222 -1.86 12.32 -9.67
CA ARG A 222 -2.54 12.68 -8.41
C ARG A 222 -3.01 11.44 -7.68
N LEU A 223 -3.60 10.49 -8.40
CA LEU A 223 -4.10 9.24 -7.84
C LEU A 223 -2.95 8.38 -7.30
N VAL A 224 -1.88 8.23 -8.08
CA VAL A 224 -0.69 7.46 -7.70
C VAL A 224 0.01 8.07 -6.48
N ARG A 225 0.22 9.39 -6.46
CA ARG A 225 0.76 10.11 -5.29
C ARG A 225 -0.14 9.94 -4.06
N PHE A 226 -1.45 10.06 -4.23
CA PHE A 226 -2.41 9.91 -3.14
C PHE A 226 -2.34 8.51 -2.52
N PHE A 227 -2.39 7.45 -3.33
CA PHE A 227 -2.40 6.08 -2.83
C PHE A 227 -1.03 5.57 -2.36
N SER A 228 0.07 6.08 -2.92
CA SER A 228 1.44 5.76 -2.49
C SER A 228 1.89 6.56 -1.26
N SER A 229 1.05 7.48 -0.77
CA SER A 229 1.36 8.26 0.42
C SER A 229 1.37 7.38 1.68
N SER A 230 2.31 7.64 2.59
CA SER A 230 2.46 6.91 3.88
C SER A 230 1.21 6.94 4.75
N LEU A 231 0.35 7.95 4.56
CA LEU A 231 -0.91 8.11 5.29
C LEU A 231 -2.03 7.25 4.71
N VAL A 232 -2.13 7.11 3.39
CA VAL A 232 -3.26 6.42 2.72
C VAL A 232 -3.00 4.92 2.54
N SER A 233 -1.75 4.53 2.28
CA SER A 233 -1.37 3.12 2.10
C SER A 233 -1.88 2.19 3.22
N PRO A 234 -1.81 2.56 4.52
CA PRO A 234 -2.35 1.71 5.59
C PRO A 234 -3.86 1.48 5.54
N PHE A 235 -4.62 2.50 5.12
CA PHE A 235 -6.07 2.39 4.97
C PHE A 235 -6.43 1.53 3.77
N LEU A 236 -5.69 1.66 2.66
CA LEU A 236 -5.85 0.79 1.47
C LEU A 236 -5.60 -0.68 1.82
N LEU A 237 -4.48 -0.98 2.49
CA LEU A 237 -4.16 -2.35 2.90
C LEU A 237 -5.20 -2.92 3.87
N SER A 238 -5.53 -2.17 4.91
CA SER A 238 -6.53 -2.63 5.90
C SER A 238 -7.91 -2.82 5.27
N LEU A 239 -8.37 -1.91 4.41
CA LEU A 239 -9.64 -2.05 3.69
C LEU A 239 -9.58 -3.20 2.67
N GLY A 240 -8.44 -3.41 2.03
CA GLY A 240 -8.17 -4.53 1.14
C GLY A 240 -8.39 -5.88 1.82
N PHE A 241 -7.65 -6.13 2.91
CA PHE A 241 -7.79 -7.35 3.70
C PHE A 241 -9.14 -7.45 4.42
N LEU A 242 -9.72 -6.33 4.87
CA LEU A 242 -11.04 -6.33 5.50
C LEU A 242 -12.15 -6.68 4.52
N GLY A 243 -12.08 -6.22 3.26
CA GLY A 243 -13.01 -6.61 2.21
C GLY A 243 -12.97 -8.12 1.93
N LEU A 244 -11.77 -8.69 1.84
CA LEU A 244 -11.57 -10.13 1.71
C LEU A 244 -12.13 -10.90 2.93
N LEU A 245 -11.88 -10.42 4.15
CA LEU A 245 -12.41 -11.04 5.37
C LEU A 245 -13.94 -10.93 5.47
N ALA A 246 -14.51 -9.79 5.08
CA ALA A 246 -15.94 -9.54 5.08
C ALA A 246 -16.68 -10.40 4.07
N GLU A 247 -16.09 -10.69 2.90
CA GLU A 247 -16.65 -11.63 1.92
C GLU A 247 -16.83 -13.05 2.52
N ILE A 248 -15.88 -13.52 3.32
CA ILE A 248 -15.97 -14.84 3.98
C ILE A 248 -17.12 -14.89 5.00
N ARG A 249 -17.43 -13.76 5.64
CA ARG A 249 -18.44 -13.65 6.70
C ARG A 249 -19.83 -13.24 6.22
N THR A 250 -19.92 -12.49 5.13
CA THR A 250 -21.19 -11.94 4.65
C THR A 250 -21.79 -12.80 3.54
N PRO A 251 -23.12 -12.93 3.48
CA PRO A 251 -23.79 -13.55 2.34
C PRO A 251 -23.81 -12.69 1.07
N SER A 252 -23.18 -11.50 1.10
CA SER A 252 -23.20 -10.60 -0.05
C SER A 252 -22.48 -11.25 -1.23
N PHE A 253 -23.00 -11.07 -2.44
CA PHE A 253 -22.38 -11.64 -3.65
C PHE A 253 -21.19 -10.78 -4.06
N GLY A 254 -19.96 -11.21 -3.77
CA GLY A 254 -18.72 -10.73 -4.38
C GLY A 254 -18.35 -9.26 -4.12
N LEU A 255 -19.22 -8.46 -3.51
CA LEU A 255 -19.06 -7.01 -3.42
C LEU A 255 -17.95 -6.64 -2.45
N ALA A 256 -17.93 -7.25 -1.26
CA ALA A 256 -16.90 -6.99 -0.26
C ALA A 256 -15.53 -7.50 -0.76
N GLY A 257 -15.51 -8.68 -1.38
CA GLY A 257 -14.32 -9.23 -2.02
C GLY A 257 -13.80 -8.35 -3.15
N ALA A 258 -14.68 -7.86 -4.03
CA ALA A 258 -14.31 -6.98 -5.14
C ALA A 258 -13.72 -5.65 -4.66
N VAL A 259 -14.31 -5.04 -3.61
CA VAL A 259 -13.74 -3.84 -2.97
C VAL A 259 -12.37 -4.16 -2.40
N GLY A 260 -12.22 -5.28 -1.70
CA GLY A 260 -10.94 -5.73 -1.14
C GLY A 260 -9.85 -5.90 -2.21
N ILE A 261 -10.16 -6.63 -3.29
CA ILE A 261 -9.26 -6.83 -4.43
C ILE A 261 -8.92 -5.50 -5.09
N THR A 262 -9.89 -4.60 -5.27
CA THR A 262 -9.66 -3.28 -5.87
C THR A 262 -8.71 -2.46 -5.01
N CYS A 263 -8.87 -2.45 -3.69
CA CYS A 263 -7.96 -1.74 -2.79
C CYS A 263 -6.54 -2.33 -2.83
N LEU A 264 -6.39 -3.65 -2.84
CA LEU A 264 -5.08 -4.29 -2.98
C LEU A 264 -4.46 -3.99 -4.36
N ALA A 265 -5.25 -4.03 -5.44
CA ALA A 265 -4.80 -3.71 -6.79
C ALA A 265 -4.37 -2.24 -6.90
N LEU A 266 -5.08 -1.31 -6.26
CA LEU A 266 -4.69 0.10 -6.21
C LEU A 266 -3.39 0.29 -5.41
N PHE A 267 -3.23 -0.42 -4.29
CA PHE A 267 -2.00 -0.39 -3.50
C PHE A 267 -0.80 -0.89 -4.32
N PHE A 268 -0.86 -2.12 -4.81
CA PHE A 268 0.25 -2.71 -5.58
C PHE A 268 0.46 -1.97 -6.89
N GLY A 269 -0.60 -1.62 -7.62
CA GLY A 269 -0.50 -0.89 -8.88
C GLY A 269 0.14 0.48 -8.72
N SER A 270 -0.21 1.23 -7.67
CA SER A 270 0.43 2.54 -7.41
C SER A 270 1.91 2.36 -7.05
N ASN A 271 2.24 1.39 -6.18
CA ASN A 271 3.63 1.11 -5.82
C ASN A 271 4.46 0.57 -7.01
N MET A 272 3.87 -0.20 -7.93
CA MET A 272 4.53 -0.66 -9.15
C MET A 272 4.83 0.49 -10.12
N ILE A 273 3.88 1.40 -10.34
CA ILE A 273 4.09 2.59 -11.20
C ILE A 273 5.23 3.46 -10.67
N VAL A 274 5.35 3.51 -9.34
CA VAL A 274 6.30 4.34 -8.60
C VAL A 274 7.64 3.62 -8.38
N GLY A 275 7.77 2.36 -8.81
CA GLY A 275 9.00 1.57 -8.68
C GLY A 275 9.28 1.03 -7.28
N LEU A 276 8.31 1.08 -6.36
CA LEU A 276 8.40 0.52 -5.00
C LEU A 276 8.15 -0.99 -4.96
N ALA A 277 7.34 -1.50 -5.89
CA ALA A 277 6.92 -2.89 -5.94
C ALA A 277 7.20 -3.53 -7.29
N GLY A 278 7.64 -4.77 -7.28
CA GLY A 278 7.80 -5.61 -8.46
C GLY A 278 6.62 -6.56 -8.66
N LEU A 279 6.62 -7.27 -9.80
CA LEU A 279 5.65 -8.34 -10.04
C LEU A 279 5.87 -9.50 -9.07
N GLU A 280 7.13 -9.73 -8.68
CA GLU A 280 7.55 -10.69 -7.67
C GLU A 280 6.83 -10.49 -6.33
N ASP A 281 6.65 -9.25 -5.87
CA ASP A 281 6.00 -8.95 -4.59
C ASP A 281 4.52 -9.33 -4.64
N VAL A 282 3.86 -8.98 -5.73
CA VAL A 282 2.46 -9.34 -6.00
C VAL A 282 2.29 -10.85 -6.07
N LEU A 283 3.22 -11.56 -6.73
CA LEU A 283 3.20 -13.01 -6.84
C LEU A 283 3.42 -13.68 -5.47
N ILE A 284 4.31 -13.15 -4.62
CA ILE A 284 4.55 -13.65 -3.27
C ILE A 284 3.30 -13.48 -2.40
N VAL A 285 2.64 -12.32 -2.44
CA VAL A 285 1.38 -12.09 -1.71
C VAL A 285 0.25 -12.97 -2.25
N GLY A 286 0.14 -13.09 -3.57
CA GLY A 286 -0.83 -13.98 -4.22
C GLY A 286 -0.62 -15.44 -3.83
N ALA A 287 0.63 -15.92 -3.83
CA ALA A 287 0.97 -17.25 -3.35
C ALA A 287 0.58 -17.43 -1.87
N GLY A 288 0.85 -16.43 -1.03
CA GLY A 288 0.43 -16.46 0.36
C GLY A 288 -1.08 -16.55 0.56
N LEU A 289 -1.88 -15.81 -0.24
CA LEU A 289 -3.34 -15.91 -0.24
C LEU A 289 -3.82 -17.30 -0.70
N VAL A 290 -3.17 -17.90 -1.70
CA VAL A 290 -3.46 -19.27 -2.14
C VAL A 290 -3.15 -20.29 -1.05
N LEU A 291 -2.02 -20.17 -0.35
CA LEU A 291 -1.67 -21.04 0.77
C LEU A 291 -2.68 -20.92 1.92
N LEU A 292 -3.15 -19.72 2.22
CA LEU A 292 -4.25 -19.52 3.18
C LEU A 292 -5.56 -20.18 2.72
N GLY A 293 -5.86 -20.12 1.42
CA GLY A 293 -7.01 -20.83 0.85
C GLY A 293 -6.89 -22.34 0.99
N ILE A 294 -5.72 -22.91 0.70
CA ILE A 294 -5.44 -24.35 0.88
C ILE A 294 -5.67 -24.75 2.34
N GLU A 295 -5.14 -24.00 3.30
CA GLU A 295 -5.38 -24.24 4.72
C GLU A 295 -6.87 -24.17 5.05
N ALA A 296 -7.58 -23.12 4.60
CA ALA A 296 -8.97 -22.90 4.97
C ALA A 296 -9.95 -23.94 4.37
N PHE A 297 -9.66 -24.50 3.20
CA PHE A 297 -10.60 -25.37 2.46
C PHE A 297 -10.18 -26.84 2.36
N ILE A 298 -8.89 -27.15 2.47
CA ILE A 298 -8.37 -28.51 2.21
C ILE A 298 -7.87 -29.17 3.49
N VAL A 299 -7.21 -28.41 4.37
CA VAL A 299 -6.53 -28.96 5.56
C VAL A 299 -7.36 -28.68 6.81
N PRO A 300 -7.81 -29.70 7.57
CA PRO A 300 -8.47 -29.46 8.84
C PRO A 300 -7.48 -29.00 9.90
N GLY A 301 -7.53 -27.73 10.30
CA GLY A 301 -6.72 -27.16 11.38
C GLY A 301 -6.13 -25.79 11.04
N PHE A 302 -5.11 -25.37 11.80
CA PHE A 302 -4.19 -24.31 11.41
C PHE A 302 -2.77 -24.88 11.46
N GLY A 303 -2.24 -25.22 10.29
CA GLY A 303 -0.98 -25.91 10.10
C GLY A 303 0.04 -25.09 9.31
N LEU A 304 0.90 -25.81 8.59
CA LEU A 304 2.04 -25.24 7.87
C LEU A 304 1.62 -24.27 6.76
N PHE A 305 0.54 -24.57 6.02
CA PHE A 305 0.08 -23.73 4.92
C PHE A 305 -0.46 -22.39 5.43
N GLY A 306 -1.18 -22.41 6.55
CA GLY A 306 -1.63 -21.20 7.25
C GLY A 306 -0.47 -20.26 7.61
N VAL A 307 0.53 -20.78 8.32
CA VAL A 307 1.71 -19.99 8.75
C VAL A 307 2.52 -19.51 7.55
N ALA A 308 2.82 -20.40 6.61
CA ALA A 308 3.58 -20.05 5.41
C ALA A 308 2.86 -18.99 4.57
N GLY A 309 1.53 -19.07 4.47
CA GLY A 309 0.70 -18.09 3.79
C GLY A 309 0.78 -16.70 4.44
N ILE A 310 0.66 -16.62 5.77
CA ILE A 310 0.80 -15.34 6.51
C ILE A 310 2.20 -14.75 6.31
N VAL A 311 3.25 -15.58 6.45
CA VAL A 311 4.63 -15.12 6.27
C VAL A 311 4.83 -14.60 4.85
N ALA A 312 4.38 -15.33 3.83
CA ALA A 312 4.47 -14.89 2.44
C ALA A 312 3.74 -13.55 2.21
N ILE A 313 2.51 -13.39 2.72
CA ILE A 313 1.78 -12.12 2.63
C ILE A 313 2.56 -10.99 3.30
N LEU A 314 3.03 -11.18 4.53
CA LEU A 314 3.76 -10.14 5.26
C LEU A 314 5.08 -9.78 4.55
N THR A 315 5.82 -10.77 4.04
CA THR A 315 7.05 -10.55 3.29
C THR A 315 6.79 -9.80 1.99
N GLY A 316 5.82 -10.22 1.18
CA GLY A 316 5.51 -9.55 -0.09
C GLY A 316 4.96 -8.13 0.12
N LEU A 317 4.14 -7.91 1.15
CA LEU A 317 3.70 -6.56 1.52
C LEU A 317 4.86 -5.67 1.99
N TYR A 318 5.81 -6.24 2.74
CA TYR A 318 6.99 -5.50 3.20
C TYR A 318 7.89 -5.12 2.04
N MET A 319 8.20 -6.06 1.15
CA MET A 319 9.04 -5.82 -0.03
C MET A 319 8.42 -4.79 -0.98
N SER A 320 7.09 -4.83 -1.19
CA SER A 320 6.34 -3.85 -1.99
C SER A 320 6.43 -2.40 -1.49
N LEU A 321 6.99 -2.14 -0.31
CA LEU A 321 7.13 -0.80 0.28
C LEU A 321 8.59 -0.30 0.29
N LEU A 322 9.55 -1.15 -0.11
CA LEU A 322 10.98 -0.89 0.03
C LEU A 322 11.61 -0.26 -1.22
N GLY A 323 11.19 -0.68 -2.43
CA GLY A 323 11.84 -0.32 -3.69
C GLY A 323 13.16 -1.08 -3.94
N ASN A 324 13.83 -0.75 -5.04
CA ASN A 324 14.98 -1.52 -5.56
C ASN A 324 16.26 -1.43 -4.71
N ILE A 325 16.53 -0.27 -4.10
CA ILE A 325 17.71 -0.03 -3.28
C ILE A 325 17.24 0.55 -1.94
N PRO A 326 16.68 -0.29 -1.05
CA PRO A 326 16.08 0.21 0.16
C PRO A 326 17.13 0.74 1.14
N THR A 327 16.85 1.91 1.67
CA THR A 327 17.60 2.54 2.75
C THR A 327 16.92 2.24 4.09
N MET A 328 17.60 2.39 5.25
CA MET A 328 16.94 2.19 6.56
C MET A 328 15.64 3.00 6.78
N PRO A 329 15.46 4.25 6.27
CA PRO A 329 14.18 4.95 6.32
C PRO A 329 13.07 4.18 5.62
N ASP A 330 13.38 3.50 4.53
CA ASP A 330 12.38 2.73 3.79
C ASP A 330 11.94 1.53 4.63
N PHE A 331 12.88 0.85 5.30
CA PHE A 331 12.57 -0.23 6.24
C PHE A 331 11.71 0.22 7.42
N THR A 332 11.99 1.39 8.01
CA THR A 332 11.20 1.94 9.13
C THR A 332 9.84 2.43 8.66
N ARG A 333 9.75 3.11 7.52
CA ARG A 333 8.49 3.53 6.89
C ARG A 333 7.62 2.31 6.58
N ALA A 334 8.16 1.29 5.92
CA ALA A 334 7.45 0.07 5.61
C ALA A 334 6.93 -0.61 6.89
N ALA A 335 7.75 -0.68 7.94
CA ALA A 335 7.33 -1.23 9.23
C ALA A 335 6.18 -0.43 9.87
N TRP A 336 6.23 0.91 9.82
CA TRP A 336 5.14 1.77 10.29
C TRP A 336 3.85 1.57 9.48
N VAL A 337 3.94 1.51 8.15
CA VAL A 337 2.80 1.28 7.27
C VAL A 337 2.16 -0.07 7.57
N LEU A 338 2.95 -1.15 7.69
CA LEU A 338 2.41 -2.47 8.02
C LEU A 338 1.82 -2.54 9.43
N THR A 339 2.49 -1.95 10.42
CA THR A 339 2.02 -1.95 11.81
C THR A 339 0.70 -1.20 11.94
N THR A 340 0.61 0.00 11.33
CA THR A 340 -0.64 0.78 11.32
C THR A 340 -1.74 0.06 10.54
N SER A 341 -1.43 -0.56 9.40
CA SER A 341 -2.38 -1.39 8.63
C SER A 341 -2.93 -2.54 9.47
N ALA A 342 -2.05 -3.25 10.19
CA ALA A 342 -2.42 -4.38 11.03
C ALA A 342 -3.31 -3.93 12.20
N LEU A 343 -2.97 -2.82 12.86
CA LEU A 343 -3.81 -2.25 13.93
C LEU A 343 -5.19 -1.84 13.40
N LEU A 344 -5.24 -1.11 12.28
CA LEU A 344 -6.49 -0.73 11.63
C LEU A 344 -7.32 -1.97 11.26
N LEU A 345 -6.69 -2.99 10.67
CA LEU A 345 -7.34 -4.25 10.31
C LEU A 345 -7.89 -4.97 11.54
N ILE A 346 -7.12 -5.11 12.62
CA ILE A 346 -7.55 -5.77 13.85
C ILE A 346 -8.72 -5.03 14.50
N CYS A 347 -8.62 -3.70 14.64
CA CYS A 347 -9.68 -2.88 15.22
C CYS A 347 -10.96 -2.95 14.39
N SER A 348 -10.86 -2.78 13.07
CA SER A 348 -12.01 -2.81 12.17
C SER A 348 -12.61 -4.21 12.04
N ALA A 349 -11.79 -5.26 11.98
CA ALA A 349 -12.25 -6.64 12.02
C ALA A 349 -12.95 -6.98 13.34
N TRP A 350 -12.44 -6.51 14.48
CA TRP A 350 -13.09 -6.70 15.78
C TRP A 350 -14.48 -6.05 15.82
N VAL A 351 -14.60 -4.81 15.34
CA VAL A 351 -15.89 -4.13 15.21
C VAL A 351 -16.81 -4.92 14.28
N LEU A 352 -16.33 -5.32 13.11
CA LEU A 352 -17.08 -6.07 12.11
C LEU A 352 -17.64 -7.39 12.67
N VAL A 353 -16.80 -8.15 13.38
CA VAL A 353 -17.19 -9.43 14.01
C VAL A 353 -18.22 -9.21 15.12
N ARG A 354 -18.17 -8.07 15.82
CA ARG A 354 -19.08 -7.75 16.92
C ARG A 354 -20.43 -7.22 16.43
N THR A 355 -20.47 -6.57 15.27
CA THR A 355 -21.68 -5.91 14.75
C THR A 355 -22.42 -6.75 13.70
N LEU A 356 -21.73 -7.59 12.93
CA LEU A 356 -22.39 -8.41 11.91
C LEU A 356 -23.00 -9.69 12.51
N PRO A 357 -24.25 -10.04 12.13
CA PRO A 357 -24.87 -11.29 12.56
C PRO A 357 -24.11 -12.50 12.01
N SER A 358 -23.97 -13.53 12.83
CA SER A 358 -23.20 -14.76 12.58
C SER A 358 -23.73 -15.67 11.45
N SER A 359 -24.62 -15.18 10.59
CA SER A 359 -25.18 -15.92 9.45
C SER A 359 -24.17 -15.92 8.30
N SER A 360 -23.10 -16.70 8.46
CA SER A 360 -22.12 -16.93 7.39
C SER A 360 -22.65 -17.98 6.41
N ARG A 361 -22.43 -17.76 5.10
CA ARG A 361 -22.63 -18.79 4.06
C ARG A 361 -21.85 -20.06 4.34
N LEU A 362 -20.72 -20.00 5.06
CA LEU A 362 -19.94 -21.18 5.46
C LEU A 362 -20.70 -22.09 6.44
N ALA A 363 -21.49 -21.51 7.36
CA ALA A 363 -22.36 -22.25 8.26
C ALA A 363 -23.58 -22.86 7.53
N GLU A 364 -24.05 -22.23 6.45
CA GLU A 364 -25.14 -22.75 5.60
C GLU A 364 -24.65 -23.71 4.49
N SER A 365 -23.36 -23.64 4.09
CA SER A 365 -22.77 -24.43 3.00
C SER A 365 -22.46 -25.89 3.37
N GLY A 366 -22.59 -26.26 4.65
CA GLY A 366 -22.30 -27.62 5.14
C GLY A 366 -20.81 -28.00 5.18
N ILE A 367 -19.89 -27.14 4.73
CA ILE A 367 -18.43 -27.40 4.74
C ILE A 367 -17.86 -27.24 6.15
N PHE A 368 -18.34 -26.25 6.91
CA PHE A 368 -18.21 -26.22 8.36
C PHE A 368 -19.47 -26.85 8.95
N LEU A 369 -19.49 -28.20 9.01
CA LEU A 369 -20.19 -28.86 10.11
C LEU A 369 -19.59 -28.28 11.38
N LEU A 370 -20.27 -27.27 11.93
CA LEU A 370 -20.08 -26.85 13.30
C LEU A 370 -20.26 -28.12 14.12
N ALA A 371 -19.13 -28.76 14.45
CA ALA A 371 -18.94 -29.42 15.72
C ALA A 371 -19.02 -28.34 16.82
N ARG A 372 -20.11 -27.57 16.85
CA ARG A 372 -20.78 -27.24 18.10
C ARG A 372 -21.36 -28.55 18.58
N THR A 373 -20.48 -29.38 19.12
CA THR A 373 -20.79 -30.19 20.28
C THR A 373 -21.10 -29.20 21.38
N ALA A 374 -22.26 -28.54 21.29
CA ALA A 374 -22.82 -27.81 22.39
C ALA A 374 -23.13 -28.87 23.43
N SER A 375 -22.22 -29.05 24.38
CA SER A 375 -22.39 -29.85 25.60
C SER A 375 -23.49 -29.29 26.53
N ALA A 376 -24.47 -28.59 25.95
CA ALA A 376 -25.59 -27.91 26.59
C ALA A 376 -26.93 -28.26 25.91
N ILE A 377 -26.93 -29.05 24.84
CA ILE A 377 -28.10 -29.80 24.41
C ILE A 377 -27.75 -31.25 24.73
N GLY A 378 -28.29 -31.74 25.84
CA GLY A 378 -28.22 -33.15 26.19
C GLY A 378 -28.60 -33.96 24.95
N TYR A 379 -27.81 -34.98 24.68
CA TYR A 379 -28.05 -35.98 23.65
C TYR A 379 -29.45 -36.60 23.89
N GLU A 380 -30.55 -36.01 23.39
CA GLU A 380 -31.82 -36.73 23.24
C GLU A 380 -31.67 -37.61 22.01
N SER A 381 -30.99 -38.73 22.20
CA SER A 381 -30.72 -39.68 21.12
C SER A 381 -31.60 -40.92 21.17
N ALA A 382 -32.66 -40.88 21.97
CA ALA A 382 -33.78 -41.79 21.85
C ALA A 382 -35.08 -41.02 22.12
N GLU A 383 -36.05 -41.17 21.24
CA GLU A 383 -37.43 -40.71 21.45
C GLU A 383 -37.90 -41.23 22.81
N VAL A 384 -38.42 -40.35 23.67
CA VAL A 384 -38.97 -40.76 24.97
C VAL A 384 -40.21 -41.62 24.70
N ARG A 385 -40.04 -42.94 24.72
CA ARG A 385 -41.09 -43.95 24.52
C ARG A 385 -41.99 -44.06 25.76
N SER A 386 -42.63 -42.94 26.11
CA SER A 386 -43.62 -42.86 27.19
C SER A 386 -44.81 -43.79 26.96
N ASP A 387 -45.05 -44.20 25.71
CA ASP A 387 -46.04 -45.21 25.32
C ASP A 387 -45.76 -46.61 25.86
N LEU A 388 -44.55 -46.90 26.33
CA LEU A 388 -44.18 -48.19 26.90
C LEU A 388 -44.44 -48.27 28.40
N VAL A 389 -44.51 -47.13 29.10
CA VAL A 389 -44.70 -47.09 30.55
C VAL A 389 -46.05 -47.69 30.94
N GLY A 390 -46.05 -48.63 31.88
CA GLY A 390 -47.23 -49.35 32.33
C GLY A 390 -47.62 -50.57 31.48
N LYS A 391 -47.02 -50.76 30.28
CA LYS A 391 -47.24 -51.98 29.50
C LYS A 391 -46.55 -53.18 30.14
N SER A 392 -47.18 -54.34 29.97
CA SER A 392 -46.64 -55.63 30.38
C SER A 392 -46.03 -56.37 29.19
N GLY A 393 -45.05 -57.21 29.47
CA GLY A 393 -44.39 -58.05 28.50
C GLY A 393 -43.66 -59.21 29.16
N THR A 394 -42.71 -59.81 28.45
CA THR A 394 -42.01 -61.01 28.92
C THR A 394 -40.51 -60.87 28.71
N ALA A 395 -39.71 -61.15 29.74
CA ALA A 395 -38.26 -61.20 29.62
C ALA A 395 -37.86 -62.32 28.64
N ILE A 396 -37.14 -62.02 27.56
CA ILE A 396 -36.64 -63.01 26.61
C ILE A 396 -35.30 -63.59 27.08
N THR A 397 -34.48 -62.75 27.71
CA THR A 397 -33.21 -63.16 28.33
C THR A 397 -33.30 -63.00 29.86
N ASP A 398 -32.38 -63.63 30.58
CA ASP A 398 -32.16 -63.25 31.98
C ASP A 398 -31.76 -61.77 32.05
N LEU A 399 -32.36 -61.01 32.98
CA LEU A 399 -32.07 -59.59 33.20
C LEU A 399 -31.16 -59.47 34.44
N ARG A 400 -29.87 -59.13 34.25
CA ARG A 400 -28.88 -58.98 35.33
C ARG A 400 -27.84 -57.86 35.11
N PRO A 401 -28.16 -56.61 35.44
CA PRO A 401 -29.52 -56.07 35.51
C PRO A 401 -30.09 -55.84 34.09
N ALA A 402 -29.26 -55.81 33.04
CA ALA A 402 -29.71 -55.59 31.67
C ALA A 402 -30.02 -56.91 30.94
N GLY A 403 -30.94 -56.84 29.98
CA GLY A 403 -31.27 -57.90 29.02
C GLY A 403 -32.38 -57.42 28.09
N THR A 404 -33.05 -58.34 27.39
CA THR A 404 -34.09 -57.99 26.40
C THR A 404 -35.45 -58.54 26.83
N ALA A 405 -36.49 -57.71 26.74
CA ALA A 405 -37.88 -58.11 26.94
C ALA A 405 -38.72 -57.88 25.68
N LEU A 406 -39.75 -58.70 25.50
CA LEU A 406 -40.78 -58.52 24.49
C LEU A 406 -41.92 -57.72 25.11
N ILE A 407 -42.13 -56.47 24.67
CA ILE A 407 -43.24 -55.61 25.12
C ILE A 407 -44.15 -55.36 23.91
N GLY A 408 -45.36 -55.94 23.92
CA GLY A 408 -46.18 -56.01 22.71
C GLY A 408 -45.52 -56.93 21.67
N ASP A 409 -45.27 -56.41 20.46
CA ASP A 409 -44.59 -57.14 19.38
C ASP A 409 -43.11 -56.71 19.20
N GLU A 410 -42.62 -55.80 20.06
CA GLU A 410 -41.27 -55.23 19.96
C GLU A 410 -40.31 -55.86 20.97
N ARG A 411 -39.09 -56.21 20.51
CA ARG A 411 -37.98 -56.60 21.37
C ARG A 411 -37.22 -55.35 21.79
N ILE A 412 -37.15 -55.10 23.09
CA ILE A 412 -36.60 -53.87 23.65
C ILE A 412 -35.59 -54.23 24.73
N ASP A 413 -34.47 -53.51 24.75
CA ASP A 413 -33.48 -53.66 25.82
C ASP A 413 -33.99 -53.00 27.09
N VAL A 414 -33.99 -53.77 28.17
CA VAL A 414 -34.56 -53.38 29.46
C VAL A 414 -33.55 -53.61 30.58
N VAL A 415 -33.72 -52.85 31.65
CA VAL A 415 -32.93 -52.96 32.87
C VAL A 415 -33.88 -53.32 34.02
N SER A 416 -33.61 -54.44 34.66
CA SER A 416 -34.29 -54.87 35.87
C SER A 416 -34.09 -53.85 37.00
N GLU A 417 -35.17 -53.49 37.70
CA GLU A 417 -35.10 -52.69 38.92
C GLU A 417 -34.55 -53.49 40.12
N SER A 418 -34.80 -54.82 40.15
CA SER A 418 -34.27 -55.76 41.15
C SER A 418 -33.06 -56.54 40.62
N GLU A 419 -32.33 -57.26 41.48
CA GLU A 419 -31.03 -57.83 41.10
C GLU A 419 -31.10 -59.01 40.10
N TRP A 420 -32.28 -59.60 39.85
CA TRP A 420 -32.41 -60.72 38.91
C TRP A 420 -33.86 -60.96 38.45
N ILE A 421 -34.10 -60.96 37.14
CA ILE A 421 -35.33 -61.50 36.54
C ILE A 421 -34.95 -62.59 35.53
N SER A 422 -35.55 -63.78 35.62
CA SER A 422 -35.23 -64.91 34.73
C SER A 422 -35.96 -64.80 33.39
N ALA A 423 -35.38 -65.39 32.33
CA ALA A 423 -36.04 -65.50 31.04
C ALA A 423 -37.41 -66.21 31.16
N GLY A 424 -38.43 -65.68 30.48
CA GLY A 424 -39.81 -66.15 30.53
C GLY A 424 -40.67 -65.50 31.61
N THR A 425 -40.09 -64.71 32.54
CA THR A 425 -40.86 -64.03 33.59
C THR A 425 -41.65 -62.84 33.01
N PRO A 426 -42.94 -62.67 33.38
CA PRO A 426 -43.72 -61.49 33.02
C PRO A 426 -43.19 -60.23 33.72
N VAL A 427 -42.97 -59.17 32.97
CA VAL A 427 -42.43 -57.89 33.46
C VAL A 427 -43.33 -56.72 33.11
N ARG A 428 -43.31 -55.66 33.91
CA ARG A 428 -43.98 -54.39 33.63
C ARG A 428 -42.96 -53.27 33.54
N VAL A 429 -43.10 -52.40 32.55
CA VAL A 429 -42.25 -51.22 32.37
C VAL A 429 -42.64 -50.13 33.38
N LEU A 430 -41.69 -49.75 34.23
CA LEU A 430 -41.85 -48.71 35.25
C LEU A 430 -41.48 -47.32 34.72
N SER A 431 -40.39 -47.25 33.96
CA SER A 431 -39.93 -46.01 33.32
C SER A 431 -39.29 -46.28 31.97
N ALA A 432 -39.40 -45.31 31.06
CA ALA A 432 -38.80 -45.34 29.74
C ALA A 432 -38.16 -43.97 29.49
N GLU A 433 -36.89 -43.83 29.89
CA GLU A 433 -36.12 -42.60 29.77
C GLU A 433 -35.00 -42.80 28.73
N GLY A 434 -35.20 -42.25 27.53
CA GLY A 434 -34.28 -42.43 26.41
C GLY A 434 -34.03 -43.92 26.11
N TYR A 435 -32.78 -44.36 26.23
CA TYR A 435 -32.35 -45.75 25.98
C TYR A 435 -32.56 -46.71 27.16
N ARG A 436 -32.99 -46.19 28.31
CA ARG A 436 -33.08 -46.98 29.54
C ARG A 436 -34.55 -47.23 29.87
N HIS A 437 -34.97 -48.47 29.64
CA HIS A 437 -36.31 -48.96 29.99
C HIS A 437 -36.23 -49.79 31.26
N ILE A 438 -36.75 -49.29 32.37
CA ILE A 438 -36.71 -50.00 33.66
C ILE A 438 -37.92 -50.91 33.78
N VAL A 439 -37.72 -52.17 34.14
CA VAL A 439 -38.78 -53.17 34.29
C VAL A 439 -38.72 -53.85 35.66
N ARG A 440 -39.90 -54.26 36.16
CA ARG A 440 -40.05 -55.08 37.38
C ARG A 440 -40.84 -56.35 37.08
N SER A 441 -40.53 -57.43 37.80
CA SER A 441 -41.34 -58.66 37.80
C SER A 441 -42.77 -58.39 38.24
N ILE A 442 -43.75 -58.91 37.50
CA ILE A 442 -45.17 -58.84 37.90
C ILE A 442 -45.47 -59.84 39.03
N ALA A 443 -44.70 -60.93 39.14
CA ALA A 443 -44.90 -61.93 40.19
C ALA A 443 -44.66 -61.36 41.60
N GLU A 444 -43.76 -60.37 41.75
CA GLU A 444 -43.50 -59.70 43.04
C GLU A 444 -44.58 -58.68 43.43
N GLN A 445 -45.44 -58.23 42.51
CA GLN A 445 -46.53 -57.31 42.86
C GLN A 445 -47.60 -57.96 43.75
N GLN A 446 -47.79 -59.27 43.66
CA GLN A 446 -48.79 -59.97 44.48
C GLN A 446 -48.34 -60.17 45.94
N GLU A 447 -47.04 -60.20 46.24
CA GLU A 447 -46.54 -60.35 47.62
C GLU A 447 -46.50 -59.04 48.43
N VAL A 448 -46.49 -57.88 47.76
CA VAL A 448 -46.39 -56.56 48.43
C VAL A 448 -47.77 -55.91 48.64
N GLU A 449 -48.80 -56.32 47.90
CA GLU A 449 -50.16 -55.75 48.01
C GLU A 449 -51.06 -56.52 49.01
N GLU A 450 -50.61 -57.69 49.50
CA GLU A 450 -51.26 -58.47 50.59
C GLU A 450 -50.50 -58.41 51.94
N ALA A 451 -49.48 -57.55 52.09
CA ALA A 451 -48.68 -57.38 53.31
C ALA A 451 -48.98 -56.08 54.09
#